data_AF-A0A3D0NYV0-F1
#
_entry.id   AF-A0A3D0NYV0-F1
#
_cell.length_a   1.000
_cell.length_b   1.000
_cell.length_c   1.000
_cell.angle_alpha   90.00
_cell.angle_beta   90.00
_cell.angle_gamma   90.00
#
_symmetry.space_group_name_H-M   'P 1'
#
loop_
_entity.id
_entity.type
_entity.pdbx_description
1 polymer ?
#
loop_
_entity_poly.entity_id
_entity_poly.type
_entity_poly.pdbx_seq_one_letter_code
_entity_poly.pdbx_strand_id
1 'polypeptide(L)'
;MNKIMTEQELLACFDDAIRFHHIFVTYQPKINHATGRMVGAEALMRWTHPAYGMQYPSEFIPVLEKNDLIYRADLAVFEMVCQFLRRCLDADIAPVPISVNMSRYDIYRKNYVEEIEKLRRQYDIPVKYLHVEVTETSAIGGMELVSGVLKQLHEYGYIVEMDDFGSGYSSLNVLKDLAVDVIKLDMRFLSGNIGGRGGTIISAIVQMAKWLGTPVIAEGVETLEQADYMKSIGCKYVQGYLYSKPVPEDVFLQKIQQLEHEPMVSSLALIKTMEAGKFWDPDSMETLIFNNFVGGAVIFTYQNRKAEILRVNKKYVREIGMNMIEQEILNSDPLQGMDEQNRNIYFDTLDRAIASNDEEICETWRTICSKICGEDRICVRSFIRMIGKTDNQYLFYAMVQNITAEKNRFHDLYESERRFRFASEQANVYAWEVDIATKDMRPCFRCMRDLNVPPVVHNYPEPVIETGLFPPDYADMYRHWMEQLASGEVDHLDAVIPLTVGRVPFHVRYSLERDENGQPLKAYGSATLVVDEQKSSDEESLPSKD
;
A
#
# COMPACT_ATOMS: atom_id res chain seq x y z
N MET A 1 -10.29 55.68 -6.28
CA MET A 1 -8.96 55.22 -6.72
C MET A 1 -8.11 55.07 -5.47
N ASN A 2 -7.71 53.85 -5.09
CA ASN A 2 -6.68 53.70 -4.07
C ASN A 2 -5.42 54.37 -4.62
N LYS A 3 -4.88 55.33 -3.89
CA LYS A 3 -3.65 56.02 -4.29
C LYS A 3 -2.51 55.17 -3.72
N ILE A 4 -1.66 54.66 -4.61
CA ILE A 4 -0.48 53.89 -4.20
C ILE A 4 0.52 54.88 -3.61
N MET A 5 1.02 54.60 -2.40
CA MET A 5 2.06 55.41 -1.78
C MET A 5 3.39 55.24 -2.49
N THR A 6 4.15 56.31 -2.59
CA THR A 6 5.54 56.29 -3.08
C THR A 6 6.47 55.64 -2.03
N GLU A 7 7.66 55.22 -2.47
CA GLU A 7 8.70 54.68 -1.58
C GLU A 7 8.99 55.62 -0.38
N GLN A 8 9.09 56.92 -0.64
CA GLN A 8 9.35 57.92 0.42
C GLN A 8 8.18 58.04 1.41
N GLU A 9 6.93 57.99 0.92
CA GLU A 9 5.74 58.03 1.78
C GLU A 9 5.65 56.78 2.66
N LEU A 10 5.90 55.60 2.09
CA LEU A 10 5.92 54.33 2.84
C LEU A 10 6.94 54.37 3.98
N LEU A 11 8.17 54.81 3.70
CA LEU A 11 9.22 54.90 4.73
C LEU A 11 8.89 55.93 5.81
N ALA A 12 8.34 57.08 5.43
CA ALA A 12 8.00 58.15 6.37
C ALA A 12 6.88 57.76 7.34
N CYS A 13 5.94 56.91 6.91
CA CYS A 13 4.79 56.51 7.74
C CYS A 13 4.92 55.12 8.39
N PHE A 14 6.02 54.40 8.16
CA PHE A 14 6.21 53.02 8.64
C PHE A 14 6.12 52.89 10.17
N ASP A 15 6.82 53.75 10.92
CA ASP A 15 6.82 53.70 12.39
C ASP A 15 5.42 53.96 12.96
N ASP A 16 4.72 54.95 12.41
CA ASP A 16 3.33 55.24 12.76
C ASP A 16 2.41 54.08 12.36
N ALA A 17 2.67 53.41 11.24
CA ALA A 17 1.86 52.31 10.78
C ALA A 17 1.93 51.09 11.70
N ILE A 18 3.10 50.77 12.26
CA ILE A 18 3.25 49.77 13.31
C ILE A 18 2.56 50.24 14.60
N ARG A 19 2.85 51.47 15.05
CA ARG A 19 2.38 51.99 16.34
C ARG A 19 0.86 52.13 16.42
N PHE A 20 0.22 52.52 15.33
CA PHE A 20 -1.22 52.74 15.26
C PHE A 20 -2.00 51.59 14.61
N HIS A 21 -1.38 50.41 14.46
CA HIS A 21 -2.00 49.20 13.88
C HIS A 21 -2.59 49.44 12.47
N HIS A 22 -1.98 50.31 11.68
CA HIS A 22 -2.28 50.43 10.25
C HIS A 22 -1.73 49.23 9.47
N ILE A 23 -0.68 48.61 10.00
CA ILE A 23 -0.26 47.26 9.64
C ILE A 23 -1.02 46.28 10.53
N PHE A 24 -1.68 45.30 9.91
CA PHE A 24 -2.49 44.29 10.58
C PHE A 24 -2.40 42.95 9.85
N VAL A 25 -2.92 41.90 10.50
CA VAL A 25 -2.88 40.53 9.98
C VAL A 25 -4.26 40.12 9.48
N THR A 26 -4.28 39.51 8.30
CA THR A 26 -5.42 38.70 7.83
C THR A 26 -5.02 37.24 7.83
N TYR A 27 -5.98 36.34 8.04
CA TYR A 27 -5.72 34.91 8.12
C TYR A 27 -6.34 34.19 6.94
N GLN A 28 -5.55 33.33 6.28
CA GLN A 28 -6.06 32.48 5.22
C GLN A 28 -6.10 31.02 5.68
N PRO A 29 -7.30 30.43 5.85
CA PRO A 29 -7.44 29.02 6.23
C PRO A 29 -6.77 28.05 5.25
N LYS A 30 -6.09 27.06 5.82
CA LYS A 30 -5.57 25.85 5.16
C LYS A 30 -6.54 24.71 5.44
N ILE A 31 -7.02 24.05 4.40
CA ILE A 31 -8.11 23.05 4.48
C ILE A 31 -7.63 21.70 3.97
N ASN A 32 -8.00 20.63 4.66
CA ASN A 32 -7.98 19.29 4.06
C ASN A 32 -9.24 19.12 3.21
N HIS A 33 -9.12 19.18 1.89
CA HIS A 33 -10.30 19.11 1.02
C HIS A 33 -10.97 17.73 0.98
N ALA A 34 -10.31 16.69 1.52
CA ALA A 34 -10.89 15.35 1.58
C ALA A 34 -11.88 15.23 2.74
N THR A 35 -11.61 15.91 3.86
CA THR A 35 -12.44 15.90 5.08
C THR A 35 -13.27 17.17 5.25
N GLY A 36 -12.89 18.26 4.57
CA GLY A 36 -13.46 19.59 4.74
C GLY A 36 -12.99 20.32 6.00
N ARG A 37 -12.04 19.73 6.75
CA ARG A 37 -11.57 20.25 8.05
C ARG A 37 -10.44 21.24 7.90
N MET A 38 -10.37 22.19 8.83
CA MET A 38 -9.26 23.13 8.90
C MET A 38 -8.04 22.47 9.53
N VAL A 39 -6.87 22.70 8.95
CA VAL A 39 -5.59 22.16 9.44
C VAL A 39 -4.64 23.24 9.96
N GLY A 40 -4.93 24.50 9.63
CA GLY A 40 -4.15 25.67 10.03
C GLY A 40 -4.59 26.91 9.29
N ALA A 41 -3.83 27.98 9.42
CA ALA A 41 -3.98 29.18 8.61
C ALA A 41 -2.65 29.88 8.38
N GLU A 42 -2.56 30.65 7.29
CA GLU A 42 -1.43 31.55 7.06
C GLU A 42 -1.76 32.97 7.54
N ALA A 43 -0.84 33.59 8.27
CA ALA A 43 -0.89 34.98 8.67
C ALA A 43 -0.30 35.87 7.57
N LEU A 44 -1.15 36.70 6.98
CA LEU A 44 -0.82 37.55 5.85
C LEU A 44 -0.88 39.03 6.23
N MET A 45 0.27 39.70 6.14
CA MET A 45 0.41 41.11 6.44
C MET A 45 -0.41 41.98 5.49
N ARG A 46 -1.08 43.00 6.03
CA ARG A 46 -1.87 44.00 5.29
C ARG A 46 -1.55 45.38 5.83
N TRP A 47 -1.59 46.38 4.96
CA TRP A 47 -1.37 47.78 5.35
C TRP A 47 -2.52 48.64 4.82
N THR A 48 -3.28 49.26 5.73
CA THR A 48 -4.25 50.31 5.37
C THR A 48 -3.81 51.67 5.89
N HIS A 49 -3.50 52.58 4.99
CA HIS A 49 -3.15 53.95 5.36
C HIS A 49 -4.40 54.83 5.45
N PRO A 50 -4.56 55.70 6.48
CA PRO A 50 -5.76 56.52 6.67
C PRO A 50 -6.16 57.37 5.47
N ALA A 51 -5.17 57.96 4.78
CA ALA A 51 -5.42 58.83 3.62
C ALA A 51 -5.30 58.14 2.25
N TYR A 52 -4.54 57.05 2.14
CA TYR A 52 -4.20 56.40 0.85
C TYR A 52 -4.97 55.09 0.64
N GLY A 53 -5.61 54.57 1.69
CA GLY A 53 -6.34 53.31 1.68
C GLY A 53 -5.41 52.11 1.73
N MET A 54 -5.92 50.97 1.27
CA MET A 54 -5.22 49.69 1.26
C MET A 54 -3.99 49.74 0.35
N GLN A 55 -2.84 49.31 0.88
CA GLN A 55 -1.61 49.07 0.15
C GLN A 55 -1.36 47.56 0.06
N TYR A 56 -0.95 47.08 -1.11
CA TYR A 56 -0.77 45.66 -1.33
C TYR A 56 0.64 45.20 -0.91
N PRO A 57 0.80 43.99 -0.37
CA PRO A 57 2.12 43.44 0.01
C PRO A 57 3.17 43.54 -1.09
N SER A 58 2.78 43.30 -2.35
CA SER A 58 3.65 43.42 -3.52
C SER A 58 4.19 44.84 -3.76
N GLU A 59 3.57 45.86 -3.16
CA GLU A 59 3.96 47.28 -3.32
C GLU A 59 4.90 47.72 -2.19
N PHE A 60 4.64 47.31 -0.94
CA PHE A 60 5.40 47.78 0.21
C PHE A 60 6.49 46.81 0.69
N ILE A 61 6.33 45.47 0.56
CA ILE A 61 7.34 44.51 1.03
C ILE A 61 8.70 44.77 0.34
N PRO A 62 8.79 44.92 -1.01
CA PRO A 62 10.07 45.20 -1.65
C PRO A 62 10.73 46.49 -1.18
N VAL A 63 9.94 47.50 -0.80
CA VAL A 63 10.43 48.76 -0.24
C VAL A 63 11.01 48.53 1.16
N LEU A 64 10.32 47.77 2.03
CA LEU A 64 10.80 47.46 3.37
C LEU A 64 12.06 46.59 3.32
N GLU A 65 12.12 45.61 2.43
CA GLU A 65 13.28 44.76 2.19
C GLU A 65 14.51 45.56 1.73
N LYS A 66 14.33 46.44 0.73
CA LYS A 66 15.40 47.30 0.21
C LYS A 66 15.99 48.24 1.27
N ASN A 67 15.21 48.59 2.28
CA ASN A 67 15.59 49.53 3.33
C ASN A 67 15.85 48.84 4.70
N ASP A 68 15.96 47.50 4.74
CA ASP A 68 16.22 46.72 5.96
C ASP A 68 15.20 46.97 7.09
N LEU A 69 13.94 47.17 6.72
CA LEU A 69 12.82 47.41 7.66
C LEU A 69 11.87 46.21 7.77
N ILE A 70 11.96 45.24 6.86
CA ILE A 70 11.04 44.11 6.79
C ILE A 70 11.01 43.31 8.10
N TYR A 71 12.17 43.08 8.72
CA TYR A 71 12.26 42.35 10.00
C TYR A 71 11.44 42.99 11.12
N ARG A 72 11.28 44.33 11.13
CA ARG A 72 10.47 45.04 12.13
C ARG A 72 8.99 44.79 11.90
N ALA A 73 8.59 44.70 10.64
CA ALA A 73 7.23 44.38 10.26
C ALA A 73 6.92 42.90 10.56
N ASP A 74 7.85 42.00 10.25
CA ASP A 74 7.69 40.56 10.49
C ASP A 74 7.63 40.25 12.00
N LEU A 75 8.46 40.88 12.84
CA LEU A 75 8.33 40.80 14.31
C LEU A 75 7.00 41.34 14.82
N ALA A 76 6.51 42.45 14.26
CA ALA A 76 5.21 43.01 14.64
C ALA A 76 4.06 42.06 14.26
N VAL A 77 4.12 41.43 13.08
CA VAL A 77 3.16 40.40 12.66
C VAL A 77 3.22 39.19 13.58
N PHE A 78 4.42 38.69 13.90
CA PHE A 78 4.60 37.56 14.81
C PHE A 78 4.03 37.86 16.21
N GLU A 79 4.26 39.07 16.73
CA GLU A 79 3.67 39.53 17.99
C GLU A 79 2.13 39.58 17.93
N MET A 80 1.55 40.11 16.85
CA MET A 80 0.09 40.14 16.66
C MET A 80 -0.52 38.72 16.62
N VAL A 81 0.16 37.78 15.96
CA VAL A 81 -0.26 36.37 15.93
C VAL A 81 -0.17 35.75 17.32
N CYS A 82 0.90 36.01 18.08
CA CYS A 82 1.01 35.56 19.46
C CYS A 82 -0.11 36.12 20.34
N GLN A 83 -0.43 37.41 20.21
CA GLN A 83 -1.54 38.03 20.93
C GLN A 83 -2.88 37.40 20.57
N PHE A 84 -3.12 37.11 19.29
CA PHE A 84 -4.34 36.44 18.83
C PHE A 84 -4.45 35.03 19.42
N LEU A 85 -3.38 34.23 19.33
CA LEU A 85 -3.35 32.88 19.90
C LEU A 85 -3.57 32.91 21.42
N ARG A 86 -3.00 33.89 22.13
CA ARG A 86 -3.22 34.06 23.57
C ARG A 86 -4.69 34.34 23.89
N ARG A 87 -5.32 35.25 23.14
CA ARG A 87 -6.76 35.55 23.29
C ARG A 87 -7.63 34.32 23.08
N CYS A 88 -7.31 33.49 22.09
CA CYS A 88 -8.03 32.24 21.85
C CYS A 88 -7.91 31.28 23.04
N LEU A 89 -6.68 31.07 23.54
CA LEU A 89 -6.42 30.18 24.68
C LEU A 89 -7.08 30.68 25.97
N ASP A 90 -7.07 32.00 26.22
CA ASP A 90 -7.72 32.60 27.39
C ASP A 90 -9.26 32.52 27.32
N ALA A 91 -9.80 32.47 26.11
CA ALA A 91 -11.22 32.29 25.85
C ALA A 91 -11.65 30.82 25.75
N ASP A 92 -10.75 29.86 26.01
CA ASP A 92 -10.94 28.41 25.86
C ASP A 92 -11.38 28.00 24.44
N ILE A 93 -10.96 28.77 23.44
CA ILE A 93 -11.17 28.47 22.02
C ILE A 93 -9.94 27.71 21.54
N ALA A 94 -10.10 26.45 21.18
CA ALA A 94 -9.02 25.63 20.64
C ALA A 94 -8.46 26.25 19.36
N PRO A 95 -7.20 26.77 19.36
CA PRO A 95 -6.63 27.39 18.18
C PRO A 95 -6.09 26.34 17.22
N VAL A 96 -5.98 26.73 15.95
CA VAL A 96 -5.26 25.98 14.92
C VAL A 96 -3.85 26.53 14.76
N PRO A 97 -2.90 25.76 14.22
CA PRO A 97 -1.58 26.29 13.89
C PRO A 97 -1.66 27.46 12.90
N ILE A 98 -0.87 28.50 13.17
CA ILE A 98 -0.76 29.69 12.32
C ILE A 98 0.66 29.80 11.80
N SER A 99 0.78 29.87 10.48
CA SER A 99 2.05 30.00 9.78
C SER A 99 2.38 31.48 9.58
N VAL A 100 3.60 31.85 9.95
CA VAL A 100 4.11 33.22 9.83
C VAL A 100 5.29 33.23 8.87
N ASN A 101 5.26 34.16 7.92
CA ASN A 101 6.31 34.36 6.94
C ASN A 101 7.61 34.83 7.63
N MET A 102 8.74 34.23 7.27
CA MET A 102 10.08 34.64 7.66
C MET A 102 10.85 35.02 6.40
N SER A 103 11.15 36.31 6.27
CA SER A 103 11.83 36.81 5.07
C SER A 103 13.28 36.34 5.02
N ARG A 104 13.90 36.37 3.83
CA ARG A 104 15.34 36.09 3.71
C ARG A 104 16.18 37.01 4.60
N TYR A 105 15.73 38.26 4.78
CA TYR A 105 16.44 39.27 5.58
C TYR A 105 16.43 38.91 7.06
N ASP A 106 15.35 38.29 7.54
CA ASP A 106 15.26 37.76 8.90
C ASP A 106 16.27 36.66 9.16
N ILE A 107 16.41 35.73 8.22
CA ILE A 107 17.36 34.61 8.30
C ILE A 107 18.80 35.12 8.36
N TYR A 108 19.13 36.16 7.60
CA TYR A 108 20.46 36.79 7.64
C TYR A 108 20.70 37.61 8.91
N ARG A 109 19.66 37.93 9.67
CA ARG A 109 19.76 38.75 10.87
C ARG A 109 20.17 37.91 12.07
N LYS A 110 21.27 38.31 12.69
CA LYS A 110 21.77 37.64 13.89
C LYS A 110 20.75 37.71 15.02
N ASN A 111 20.51 36.57 15.66
CA ASN A 111 19.63 36.38 16.80
C ASN A 111 18.11 36.53 16.53
N TYR A 112 17.66 36.47 15.27
CA TYR A 112 16.23 36.64 14.95
C TYR A 112 15.36 35.56 15.59
N VAL A 113 15.83 34.30 15.57
CA VAL A 113 15.10 33.17 16.18
C VAL A 113 14.94 33.37 17.70
N GLU A 114 15.94 33.93 18.37
CA GLU A 114 15.86 34.28 19.78
C GLU A 114 14.87 35.43 20.07
N GLU A 115 14.73 36.38 19.14
CA GLU A 115 13.75 37.47 19.25
C GLU A 115 12.31 36.94 19.16
N ILE A 116 12.01 36.09 18.17
CA ILE A 116 10.68 35.46 18.07
C ILE A 116 10.40 34.52 19.25
N GLU A 117 11.41 33.79 19.74
CA GLU A 117 11.26 32.94 20.92
C GLU A 117 10.96 33.74 22.18
N LYS A 118 11.59 34.91 22.34
CA LYS A 118 11.31 35.82 23.45
C LYS A 118 9.84 36.29 23.39
N LEU A 119 9.35 36.66 22.21
CA LEU A 119 7.95 37.04 22.01
C LEU A 119 6.99 35.88 22.31
N ARG A 120 7.25 34.69 21.74
CA ARG A 120 6.42 33.49 21.99
C ARG A 120 6.31 33.19 23.49
N ARG A 121 7.43 33.25 24.22
CA ARG A 121 7.47 33.03 25.68
C ARG A 121 6.80 34.15 26.47
N GLN A 122 6.94 35.41 26.04
CA GLN A 122 6.28 36.55 26.67
C GLN A 122 4.75 36.40 26.66
N TYR A 123 4.19 35.87 25.58
CA TYR A 123 2.76 35.62 25.43
C TYR A 123 2.34 34.19 25.85
N ASP A 124 3.26 33.38 26.39
CA ASP A 124 3.00 31.99 26.80
C ASP A 124 2.29 31.15 25.74
N ILE A 125 2.81 31.17 24.50
CA ILE A 125 2.23 30.43 23.38
C ILE A 125 2.92 29.08 23.21
N PRO A 126 2.18 27.95 23.25
CA PRO A 126 2.73 26.65 22.89
C PRO A 126 3.22 26.63 21.44
N VAL A 127 4.45 26.17 21.22
CA VAL A 127 5.11 26.19 19.89
C VAL A 127 4.32 25.46 18.80
N LYS A 128 3.55 24.42 19.16
CA LYS A 128 2.68 23.66 18.24
C LYS A 128 1.62 24.50 17.50
N TYR A 129 1.36 25.74 17.92
CA TYR A 129 0.43 26.65 17.28
C TYR A 129 1.09 27.66 16.33
N LEU A 130 2.42 27.63 16.21
CA LEU A 130 3.19 28.53 15.36
C LEU A 130 4.01 27.71 14.37
N HIS A 131 3.79 27.97 13.09
CA HIS A 131 4.63 27.47 12.01
C HIS A 131 5.41 28.63 11.41
N VAL A 132 6.56 28.33 10.82
CA VAL A 132 7.39 29.32 10.13
C VAL A 132 7.43 28.98 8.65
N GLU A 133 7.11 29.94 7.81
CA GLU A 133 7.20 29.84 6.36
C GLU A 133 8.51 30.49 5.87
N VAL A 134 9.29 29.73 5.12
CA VAL A 134 10.52 30.21 4.47
C VAL A 134 10.40 30.04 2.97
N THR A 135 10.76 31.06 2.21
CA THR A 135 10.67 30.98 0.74
C THR A 135 11.85 30.20 0.15
N GLU A 136 11.64 29.52 -0.98
CA GLU A 136 12.73 28.83 -1.71
C GLU A 136 13.91 29.78 -2.01
N THR A 137 13.60 31.02 -2.38
CA THR A 137 14.62 32.02 -2.73
C THR A 137 15.51 32.43 -1.56
N SER A 138 15.06 32.21 -0.31
CA SER A 138 15.88 32.46 0.88
C SER A 138 17.11 31.56 0.94
N ALA A 139 17.07 30.38 0.31
CA ALA A 139 18.19 29.47 0.18
C ALA A 139 19.28 29.95 -0.80
N ILE A 140 18.95 30.87 -1.70
CA ILE A 140 19.86 31.36 -2.74
C ILE A 140 20.89 32.30 -2.11
N GLY A 141 22.16 31.88 -2.12
CA GLY A 141 23.29 32.67 -1.61
C GLY A 141 23.72 32.39 -0.17
N GLY A 142 23.12 31.41 0.52
CA GLY A 142 23.41 31.16 1.93
C GLY A 142 22.81 29.89 2.53
N MET A 143 22.85 28.75 1.81
CA MET A 143 22.22 27.49 2.24
C MET A 143 22.64 26.99 3.63
N GLU A 144 23.93 27.14 4.01
CA GLU A 144 24.41 26.76 5.34
C GLU A 144 23.78 27.60 6.45
N LEU A 145 23.56 28.90 6.20
CA LEU A 145 22.94 29.79 7.17
C LEU A 145 21.47 29.44 7.37
N VAL A 146 20.75 29.25 6.26
CA VAL A 146 19.33 28.84 6.28
C VAL A 146 19.19 27.51 7.01
N SER A 147 20.03 26.52 6.69
CA SER A 147 20.04 25.23 7.38
C SER A 147 20.29 25.38 8.90
N GLY A 148 21.20 26.27 9.31
CA GLY A 148 21.43 26.59 10.71
C GLY A 148 20.21 27.19 11.41
N VAL A 149 19.51 28.12 10.75
CA VAL A 149 18.27 28.72 11.27
C VAL A 149 17.14 27.70 11.37
N LEU A 150 16.97 26.84 10.35
CA LEU A 150 15.95 25.79 10.38
C LEU A 150 16.21 24.80 11.51
N LYS A 151 17.47 24.39 11.70
CA LYS A 151 17.85 23.53 12.81
C LYS A 151 17.52 24.17 14.15
N GLN A 152 17.80 25.46 14.31
CA GLN A 152 17.47 26.20 15.53
C GLN A 152 15.96 26.25 15.78
N LEU A 153 15.15 26.50 14.74
CA LEU A 153 13.68 26.46 14.82
C LEU A 153 13.19 25.06 15.23
N HIS A 154 13.75 24.00 14.64
CA HIS A 154 13.43 22.63 15.01
C HIS A 154 13.81 22.27 16.44
N GLU A 155 14.94 22.77 16.95
CA GLU A 155 15.35 22.59 18.35
C GLU A 155 14.33 23.21 19.33
N TYR A 156 13.65 24.29 18.93
CA TYR A 156 12.53 24.86 19.68
C TYR A 156 11.18 24.16 19.44
N GLY A 157 11.10 23.28 18.44
CA GLY A 157 9.90 22.50 18.11
C GLY A 157 8.95 23.18 17.12
N TYR A 158 9.40 24.18 16.36
CA TYR A 158 8.62 24.74 15.27
C TYR A 158 8.50 23.76 14.12
N ILE A 159 7.37 23.85 13.42
CA ILE A 159 7.19 23.24 12.10
C ILE A 159 7.59 24.29 11.07
N VAL A 160 8.45 23.89 10.13
CA VAL A 160 8.94 24.75 9.05
C VAL A 160 8.28 24.36 7.74
N GLU A 161 7.66 25.33 7.09
CA GLU A 161 7.02 25.18 5.78
C GLU A 161 7.88 25.88 4.70
N MET A 162 8.14 25.19 3.60
CA MET A 162 8.78 25.75 2.41
C MET A 162 7.73 26.40 1.53
N ASP A 163 7.78 27.71 1.40
CA ASP A 163 6.88 28.51 0.59
C ASP A 163 7.40 28.73 -0.83
N ASP A 164 6.50 29.03 -1.77
CA ASP A 164 6.80 29.32 -3.18
C ASP A 164 7.62 28.22 -3.90
N PHE A 165 7.45 26.95 -3.50
CA PHE A 165 8.26 25.85 -4.03
C PHE A 165 8.07 25.67 -5.54
N GLY A 166 9.20 25.67 -6.27
CA GLY A 166 9.26 25.53 -7.72
C GLY A 166 9.59 26.85 -8.42
N SER A 167 9.33 28.01 -7.79
CA SER A 167 9.55 29.33 -8.39
C SER A 167 11.03 29.67 -8.64
N GLY A 168 11.96 28.99 -7.94
CA GLY A 168 13.40 29.23 -8.01
C GLY A 168 14.16 28.33 -8.99
N TYR A 169 15.47 28.60 -9.14
CA TYR A 169 16.33 27.95 -10.13
C TYR A 169 16.81 26.53 -9.72
N SER A 170 16.45 26.02 -8.53
CA SER A 170 16.97 24.72 -8.06
C SER A 170 16.16 24.06 -6.92
N SER A 171 14.83 24.10 -6.99
CA SER A 171 13.92 23.66 -5.91
C SER A 171 14.22 22.26 -5.38
N LEU A 172 14.62 21.32 -6.24
CA LEU A 172 14.97 19.96 -5.82
C LEU A 172 16.26 19.88 -4.99
N ASN A 173 17.25 20.73 -5.28
CA ASN A 173 18.46 20.80 -4.46
C ASN A 173 18.17 21.45 -3.10
N VAL A 174 17.31 22.48 -3.09
CA VAL A 174 16.83 23.10 -1.87
C VAL A 174 16.08 22.08 -1.00
N LEU A 175 15.19 21.29 -1.59
CA LEU A 175 14.46 20.22 -0.89
C LEU A 175 15.37 19.10 -0.37
N LYS A 176 16.43 18.78 -1.10
CA LYS A 176 17.42 17.77 -0.69
C LYS A 176 18.20 18.21 0.56
N ASP A 177 18.57 19.49 0.63
CA ASP A 177 19.54 20.00 1.61
C ASP A 177 18.90 20.73 2.79
N LEU A 178 17.62 21.15 2.67
CA LEU A 178 16.87 21.77 3.77
C LEU A 178 15.84 20.80 4.34
N ALA A 179 15.97 20.53 5.62
CA ALA A 179 14.97 19.78 6.37
C ALA A 179 13.74 20.67 6.60
N VAL A 180 12.74 20.56 5.72
CA VAL A 180 11.44 21.19 5.91
C VAL A 180 10.37 20.15 6.22
N ASP A 181 9.39 20.56 7.01
CA ASP A 181 8.31 19.69 7.47
C ASP A 181 7.13 19.71 6.51
N VAL A 182 6.95 20.78 5.73
CA VAL A 182 5.84 20.98 4.79
C VAL A 182 6.34 21.66 3.53
N ILE A 183 5.78 21.32 2.38
CA ILE A 183 6.00 22.02 1.11
C ILE A 183 4.70 22.71 0.72
N LYS A 184 4.76 24.01 0.45
CA LYS A 184 3.67 24.74 -0.18
C LYS A 184 3.97 24.92 -1.68
N LEU A 185 3.03 24.48 -2.51
CA LEU A 185 3.19 24.38 -3.97
C LEU A 185 2.30 25.40 -4.66
N ASP A 186 2.90 26.37 -5.34
CA ASP A 186 2.19 27.42 -6.07
C ASP A 186 1.45 26.85 -7.31
N MET A 187 0.13 27.02 -7.37
CA MET A 187 -0.70 26.58 -8.49
C MET A 187 -0.46 27.36 -9.79
N ARG A 188 0.39 28.40 -9.80
CA ARG A 188 0.91 29.00 -11.05
C ARG A 188 1.57 27.97 -11.96
N PHE A 189 2.07 26.84 -11.44
CA PHE A 189 2.52 25.71 -12.27
C PHE A 189 1.41 25.09 -13.15
N LEU A 190 0.14 25.27 -12.77
CA LEU A 190 -1.05 24.89 -13.54
C LEU A 190 -1.63 26.03 -14.36
N SER A 191 -0.95 27.18 -14.50
CA SER A 191 -1.42 28.22 -15.41
C SER A 191 -1.45 27.68 -16.85
N GLY A 192 -2.63 27.27 -17.32
CA GLY A 192 -2.81 26.56 -18.59
C GLY A 192 -3.69 25.31 -18.46
N ASN A 193 -3.29 24.23 -19.13
CA ASN A 193 -4.05 22.97 -19.17
C ASN A 193 -3.64 22.02 -18.04
N ILE A 194 -4.59 21.62 -17.18
CA ILE A 194 -4.43 20.70 -16.05
C ILE A 194 -3.87 19.32 -16.48
N GLY A 195 -4.08 18.92 -17.74
CA GLY A 195 -3.50 17.70 -18.33
C GLY A 195 -2.20 17.91 -19.12
N GLY A 196 -1.66 19.13 -19.13
CA GLY A 196 -0.42 19.48 -19.82
C GLY A 196 0.84 19.19 -19.01
N ARG A 197 1.97 19.67 -19.52
CA ARG A 197 3.29 19.51 -18.89
C ARG A 197 3.33 20.00 -17.42
N GLY A 198 2.60 21.07 -17.09
CA GLY A 198 2.50 21.60 -15.73
C GLY A 198 1.89 20.60 -14.76
N GLY A 199 0.79 19.94 -15.15
CA GLY A 199 0.17 18.89 -14.34
C GLY A 199 1.12 17.72 -14.08
N THR A 200 1.77 17.20 -15.12
CA THR A 200 2.74 16.09 -14.95
C THR A 200 3.87 16.45 -13.97
N ILE A 201 4.37 17.68 -14.02
CA ILE A 201 5.42 18.15 -13.09
C ILE A 201 4.89 18.18 -11.65
N ILE A 202 3.71 18.75 -11.43
CA ILE A 202 3.10 18.81 -10.10
C ILE A 202 2.83 17.41 -9.54
N SER A 203 2.27 16.51 -10.35
CA SER A 203 2.06 15.12 -9.95
C SER A 203 3.35 14.45 -9.48
N ALA A 204 4.45 14.64 -10.23
CA ALA A 204 5.76 14.13 -9.84
C ALA A 204 6.30 14.76 -8.54
N ILE A 205 6.11 16.07 -8.33
CA ILE A 205 6.52 16.78 -7.10
C ILE A 205 5.72 16.28 -5.90
N VAL A 206 4.39 16.18 -6.02
CA VAL A 206 3.52 15.69 -4.95
C VAL A 206 3.88 14.25 -4.58
N GLN A 207 4.15 13.40 -5.58
CA GLN A 207 4.56 12.03 -5.35
C GLN A 207 5.94 11.93 -4.68
N MET A 208 6.88 12.79 -5.07
CA MET A 208 8.21 12.87 -4.45
C MET A 208 8.14 13.33 -3.01
N ALA A 209 7.39 14.41 -2.73
CA ALA A 209 7.17 14.90 -1.37
C ALA A 209 6.52 13.82 -0.48
N LYS A 210 5.57 13.05 -1.04
CA LYS A 210 4.99 11.90 -0.36
C LYS A 210 6.03 10.83 0.00
N TRP A 211 6.97 10.51 -0.91
CA TRP A 211 8.07 9.58 -0.62
C TRP A 211 9.03 10.11 0.44
N LEU A 212 9.26 11.42 0.45
CA LEU A 212 10.02 12.12 1.47
C LEU A 212 9.22 12.32 2.77
N GLY A 213 7.98 11.83 2.85
CA GLY A 213 7.06 11.98 3.98
C GLY A 213 6.75 13.44 4.35
N THR A 214 6.97 14.37 3.45
CA THR A 214 6.72 15.81 3.61
C THR A 214 5.33 16.12 3.03
N PRO A 215 4.35 16.52 3.86
CA PRO A 215 3.05 16.95 3.36
C PRO A 215 3.16 18.12 2.38
N VAL A 216 2.25 18.14 1.41
CA VAL A 216 2.14 19.21 0.42
C VAL A 216 0.84 19.98 0.62
N ILE A 217 0.94 21.30 0.65
CA ILE A 217 -0.19 22.24 0.60
C ILE A 217 -0.21 22.86 -0.80
N ALA A 218 -1.31 22.71 -1.54
CA ALA A 218 -1.47 23.38 -2.83
C ALA A 218 -1.98 24.81 -2.62
N GLU A 219 -1.29 25.81 -3.16
CA GLU A 219 -1.60 27.23 -2.98
C GLU A 219 -2.19 27.89 -4.20
N GLY A 220 -3.20 28.74 -4.01
CA GLY A 220 -3.87 29.41 -5.13
C GLY A 220 -4.86 28.49 -5.84
N VAL A 221 -5.49 27.56 -5.11
CA VAL A 221 -6.61 26.76 -5.63
C VAL A 221 -7.86 27.63 -5.73
N GLU A 222 -8.27 27.95 -6.95
CA GLU A 222 -9.39 28.86 -7.25
C GLU A 222 -10.60 28.16 -7.87
N THR A 223 -10.40 27.01 -8.54
CA THR A 223 -11.47 26.27 -9.22
C THR A 223 -11.66 24.86 -8.68
N LEU A 224 -12.88 24.32 -8.80
CA LEU A 224 -13.16 22.92 -8.45
C LEU A 224 -12.29 21.94 -9.25
N GLU A 225 -12.04 22.24 -10.52
CA GLU A 225 -11.20 21.43 -11.41
C GLU A 225 -9.76 21.32 -10.89
N GLN A 226 -9.19 22.42 -10.39
CA GLN A 226 -7.88 22.43 -9.74
C GLN A 226 -7.88 21.59 -8.45
N ALA A 227 -8.92 21.73 -7.63
CA ALA A 227 -9.05 20.95 -6.40
C ALA A 227 -9.18 19.45 -6.67
N ASP A 228 -10.02 19.06 -7.64
CA ASP A 228 -10.22 17.67 -8.05
C ASP A 228 -8.92 17.07 -8.61
N TYR A 229 -8.15 17.86 -9.36
CA TYR A 229 -6.85 17.46 -9.84
C TYR A 229 -5.87 17.19 -8.70
N MET A 230 -5.70 18.13 -7.76
CA MET A 230 -4.81 17.97 -6.60
C MET A 230 -5.20 16.76 -5.75
N LYS A 231 -6.51 16.54 -5.58
CA LYS A 231 -7.05 15.36 -4.92
C LYS A 231 -6.69 14.06 -5.65
N SER A 232 -6.80 14.04 -6.98
CA SER A 232 -6.50 12.86 -7.80
C SER A 232 -5.05 12.40 -7.72
N ILE A 233 -4.11 13.33 -7.48
CA ILE A 233 -2.68 13.04 -7.32
C ILE A 233 -2.26 12.86 -5.85
N GLY A 234 -3.21 12.84 -4.92
CA GLY A 234 -2.97 12.55 -3.51
C GLY A 234 -2.50 13.74 -2.65
N CYS A 235 -2.58 14.97 -3.16
CA CYS A 235 -2.42 16.16 -2.33
C CYS A 235 -3.71 16.39 -1.54
N LYS A 236 -3.64 16.40 -0.20
CA LYS A 236 -4.81 16.49 0.68
C LYS A 236 -5.11 17.92 1.13
N TYR A 237 -4.05 18.72 1.27
CA TYR A 237 -4.11 20.04 1.90
C TYR A 237 -4.07 21.13 0.83
N VAL A 238 -4.93 22.12 0.97
CA VAL A 238 -5.09 23.18 -0.01
C VAL A 238 -5.37 24.52 0.67
N GLN A 239 -4.93 25.58 0.01
CA GLN A 239 -5.14 26.96 0.36
C GLN A 239 -5.48 27.74 -0.92
N GLY A 240 -6.57 28.50 -0.90
CA GLY A 240 -6.97 29.25 -2.09
C GLY A 240 -8.39 29.80 -2.03
N TYR A 241 -8.72 30.67 -2.99
CA TYR A 241 -9.97 31.42 -3.00
C TYR A 241 -11.22 30.56 -3.20
N LEU A 242 -11.07 29.34 -3.70
CA LEU A 242 -12.16 28.36 -3.75
C LEU A 242 -12.72 28.08 -2.35
N TYR A 243 -11.85 28.02 -1.33
CA TYR A 243 -12.20 27.69 0.04
C TYR A 243 -12.36 28.93 0.91
N SER A 244 -11.36 29.80 0.89
CA SER A 244 -11.38 31.06 1.62
C SER A 244 -10.35 32.03 1.07
N LYS A 245 -10.79 33.28 0.90
CA LYS A 245 -9.87 34.42 0.82
C LYS A 245 -9.22 34.65 2.20
N PRO A 246 -8.10 35.38 2.26
CA PRO A 246 -7.62 35.96 3.51
C PRO A 246 -8.73 36.77 4.15
N VAL A 247 -9.05 36.46 5.40
CA VAL A 247 -10.14 37.10 6.17
C VAL A 247 -9.58 37.86 7.37
N PRO A 248 -10.25 38.92 7.84
CA PRO A 248 -9.87 39.60 9.07
C PRO A 248 -10.03 38.68 10.29
N GLU A 249 -9.40 39.07 11.39
CA GLU A 249 -9.31 38.28 12.63
C GLU A 249 -10.67 37.84 13.19
N ASP A 250 -11.68 38.71 13.19
CA ASP A 250 -13.02 38.45 13.71
C ASP A 250 -13.74 37.36 12.92
N VAL A 251 -13.64 37.41 11.59
CA VAL A 251 -14.19 36.40 10.69
C VAL A 251 -13.41 35.09 10.81
N PHE A 252 -12.11 35.14 10.99
CA PHE A 252 -11.29 33.95 11.19
C PHE A 252 -11.66 33.24 12.50
N LEU A 253 -11.87 33.99 13.58
CA LEU A 253 -12.30 33.44 14.87
C LEU A 253 -13.63 32.70 14.76
N GLN A 254 -14.59 33.27 14.02
CA GLN A 254 -15.87 32.59 13.74
C GLN A 254 -15.66 31.28 12.97
N LYS A 255 -14.77 31.27 11.98
CA LYS A 255 -14.45 30.05 11.21
C LYS A 255 -13.80 28.98 12.08
N ILE A 256 -12.92 29.35 13.00
CA ILE A 256 -12.32 28.40 13.96
C ILE A 256 -13.40 27.74 14.82
N GLN A 257 -14.41 28.49 15.26
CA GLN A 257 -15.47 27.93 16.11
C GLN A 257 -16.47 27.04 15.35
N GLN A 258 -16.65 27.27 14.05
CA GLN A 258 -17.63 26.57 13.22
C GLN A 258 -17.09 25.33 12.53
N LEU A 259 -15.80 25.33 12.17
CA LEU A 259 -15.18 24.24 11.43
C LEU A 259 -14.57 23.22 12.39
N GLU A 260 -14.69 21.94 12.04
CA GLU A 260 -13.90 20.90 12.69
C GLU A 260 -12.42 21.04 12.29
N HIS A 261 -11.54 20.75 13.25
CA HIS A 261 -10.09 20.84 13.09
C HIS A 261 -9.45 19.46 13.08
N GLU A 262 -8.36 19.31 12.35
CA GLU A 262 -7.51 18.13 12.43
C GLU A 262 -6.03 18.49 12.28
N PRO A 263 -5.12 17.77 12.94
CA PRO A 263 -3.69 18.00 12.76
C PRO A 263 -3.27 17.60 11.35
N MET A 264 -2.29 18.31 10.80
CA MET A 264 -1.63 17.86 9.58
C MET A 264 -0.77 16.63 9.90
N VAL A 265 -0.99 15.52 9.17
CA VAL A 265 -0.30 14.25 9.44
C VAL A 265 0.81 14.06 8.42
N SER A 266 2.07 14.06 8.89
CA SER A 266 3.21 13.59 8.10
C SER A 266 3.21 12.07 8.07
N SER A 267 3.21 11.49 6.86
CA SER A 267 3.38 10.04 6.63
C SER A 267 4.67 9.49 7.24
N LEU A 268 5.67 10.36 7.51
CA LEU A 268 6.95 10.03 8.14
C LEU A 268 6.87 9.93 9.66
N ALA A 269 5.88 10.52 10.32
CA ALA A 269 5.68 10.30 11.77
C ALA A 269 5.45 8.81 12.07
N LEU A 270 4.80 8.09 11.13
CA LEU A 270 4.62 6.64 11.16
C LEU A 270 5.93 5.86 10.95
N ILE A 271 6.80 6.35 10.08
CA ILE A 271 8.09 5.72 9.72
C ILE A 271 9.17 5.99 10.79
N LYS A 272 9.09 7.13 11.49
CA LYS A 272 10.02 7.52 12.56
C LYS A 272 9.77 6.78 13.88
N THR A 273 8.59 6.20 14.09
CA THR A 273 8.32 5.28 15.22
C THR A 273 8.99 3.92 15.01
N MET A 274 10.32 3.91 15.18
CA MET A 274 11.27 2.80 15.34
C MET A 274 11.28 1.66 14.29
N GLU A 275 12.50 1.29 13.86
CA GLU A 275 12.88 0.25 12.87
C GLU A 275 12.45 0.45 11.40
N ALA A 276 11.33 1.13 11.11
CA ALA A 276 10.87 1.34 9.73
C ALA A 276 11.75 2.32 8.91
N GLY A 277 12.41 3.29 9.54
CA GLY A 277 13.29 4.26 8.87
C GLY A 277 14.46 3.61 8.12
N LYS A 278 14.94 2.46 8.59
CA LYS A 278 16.05 1.75 7.96
C LYS A 278 15.67 1.22 6.58
N PHE A 279 14.42 0.80 6.36
CA PHE A 279 13.98 0.35 5.04
C PHE A 279 14.07 1.45 3.97
N TRP A 280 14.18 2.72 4.36
CA TRP A 280 14.29 3.86 3.45
C TRP A 280 15.74 4.33 3.26
N ASP A 281 16.67 3.86 4.07
CA ASP A 281 18.10 4.15 3.97
C ASP A 281 18.77 3.17 2.96
N PRO A 282 19.34 3.66 1.84
CA PRO A 282 19.98 2.82 0.82
C PRO A 282 21.13 1.96 1.34
N ASP A 283 21.83 2.44 2.37
CA ASP A 283 23.01 1.80 2.95
C ASP A 283 22.65 0.87 4.11
N SER A 284 21.37 0.81 4.51
CA SER A 284 20.93 -0.09 5.56
C SER A 284 20.90 -1.54 5.07
N MET A 285 21.24 -2.44 6.00
CA MET A 285 21.14 -3.87 5.80
C MET A 285 19.68 -4.28 5.52
N GLU A 286 18.71 -3.60 6.13
CA GLU A 286 17.27 -3.83 5.96
C GLU A 286 16.80 -3.51 4.53
N THR A 287 17.30 -2.45 3.90
CA THR A 287 17.02 -2.11 2.49
C THR A 287 17.66 -3.12 1.53
N LEU A 288 18.91 -3.52 1.80
CA LEU A 288 19.60 -4.55 1.02
C LEU A 288 18.87 -5.89 1.10
N ILE A 289 18.38 -6.27 2.29
CA ILE A 289 17.57 -7.46 2.51
C ILE A 289 16.24 -7.35 1.75
N PHE A 290 15.51 -6.23 1.90
CA PHE A 290 14.22 -5.98 1.23
C PHE A 290 14.31 -6.05 -0.30
N ASN A 291 15.35 -5.45 -0.88
CA ASN A 291 15.52 -5.38 -2.33
C ASN A 291 16.09 -6.68 -2.93
N ASN A 292 17.04 -7.33 -2.26
CA ASN A 292 17.83 -8.40 -2.89
C ASN A 292 17.55 -9.82 -2.34
N PHE A 293 17.24 -9.97 -1.04
CA PHE A 293 17.23 -11.28 -0.40
C PHE A 293 15.84 -11.85 -0.12
N VAL A 294 14.86 -11.01 0.16
CA VAL A 294 13.50 -11.48 0.52
C VAL A 294 12.67 -11.67 -0.76
N GLY A 295 11.61 -12.49 -0.72
CA GLY A 295 10.72 -12.77 -1.85
C GLY A 295 9.96 -11.55 -2.37
N GLY A 296 8.75 -11.71 -2.89
CA GLY A 296 7.90 -10.55 -3.19
C GLY A 296 7.55 -9.82 -1.89
N ALA A 297 7.94 -8.56 -1.72
CA ALA A 297 7.74 -7.82 -0.47
C ALA A 297 6.98 -6.51 -0.68
N VAL A 298 6.11 -6.18 0.26
CA VAL A 298 5.30 -4.95 0.29
C VAL A 298 5.28 -4.34 1.69
N ILE A 299 5.32 -3.01 1.75
CA ILE A 299 5.06 -2.22 2.95
C ILE A 299 3.79 -1.42 2.69
N PHE A 300 2.83 -1.47 3.61
CA PHE A 300 1.56 -0.77 3.48
C PHE A 300 1.06 -0.27 4.83
N THR A 301 0.24 0.77 4.81
CA THR A 301 -0.48 1.23 5.99
C THR A 301 -1.88 0.65 6.04
N TYR A 302 -2.43 0.53 7.25
CA TYR A 302 -3.77 0.03 7.49
C TYR A 302 -4.50 0.91 8.51
N GLN A 303 -5.69 1.38 8.15
CA GLN A 303 -6.58 2.16 9.02
C GLN A 303 -8.03 1.99 8.58
N ASN A 304 -8.95 1.76 9.53
CA ASN A 304 -10.40 1.68 9.28
C ASN A 304 -10.78 0.77 8.09
N ARG A 305 -10.21 -0.45 8.03
CA ARG A 305 -10.40 -1.42 6.93
C ARG A 305 -9.97 -0.93 5.54
N LYS A 306 -9.11 0.08 5.47
CA LYS A 306 -8.45 0.52 4.23
C LYS A 306 -6.95 0.29 4.35
N ALA A 307 -6.37 -0.30 3.32
CA ALA A 307 -4.95 -0.52 3.20
C ALA A 307 -4.38 0.30 2.03
N GLU A 308 -3.19 0.85 2.20
CA GLU A 308 -2.52 1.67 1.17
C GLU A 308 -1.05 1.27 1.05
N ILE A 309 -0.64 0.82 -0.15
CA ILE A 309 0.74 0.43 -0.44
C ILE A 309 1.65 1.66 -0.41
N LEU A 310 2.69 1.59 0.43
CA LEU A 310 3.77 2.57 0.49
C LEU A 310 4.97 2.20 -0.37
N ARG A 311 5.30 0.90 -0.43
CA ARG A 311 6.48 0.40 -1.15
C ARG A 311 6.34 -1.06 -1.54
N VAL A 312 6.92 -1.42 -2.68
CA VAL A 312 7.05 -2.81 -3.14
C VAL A 312 8.48 -3.05 -3.62
N ASN A 313 8.89 -4.31 -3.73
CA ASN A 313 10.11 -4.68 -4.45
C ASN A 313 9.79 -5.29 -5.83
N LYS A 314 10.79 -5.41 -6.70
CA LYS A 314 10.61 -5.98 -8.06
C LYS A 314 10.10 -7.42 -8.08
N LYS A 315 10.31 -8.19 -7.00
CA LYS A 315 9.77 -9.55 -6.89
C LYS A 315 8.26 -9.52 -6.61
N TYR A 316 7.77 -8.57 -5.81
CA TYR A 316 6.35 -8.42 -5.50
C TYR A 316 5.52 -8.25 -6.77
N VAL A 317 5.97 -7.38 -7.68
CA VAL A 317 5.33 -7.14 -8.97
C VAL A 317 5.26 -8.43 -9.82
N ARG A 318 6.33 -9.25 -9.78
CA ARG A 318 6.40 -10.53 -10.49
C ARG A 318 5.47 -11.58 -9.88
N GLU A 319 5.44 -11.71 -8.56
CA GLU A 319 4.59 -12.66 -7.84
C GLU A 319 3.09 -12.34 -8.02
N ILE A 320 2.75 -11.06 -8.02
CA ILE A 320 1.37 -10.58 -8.23
C ILE A 320 0.98 -10.61 -9.73
N GLY A 321 1.91 -11.00 -10.64
CA GLY A 321 1.58 -11.35 -12.03
C GLY A 321 1.30 -10.16 -12.96
N MET A 322 1.88 -9.00 -12.68
CA MET A 322 1.52 -7.76 -13.38
C MET A 322 2.65 -7.29 -14.30
N ASN A 323 2.36 -7.13 -15.60
CA ASN A 323 3.09 -6.20 -16.48
C ASN A 323 2.77 -4.73 -16.13
N MET A 324 2.51 -4.42 -14.85
CA MET A 324 2.23 -3.06 -14.38
C MET A 324 3.53 -2.38 -13.98
N ILE A 325 3.58 -1.07 -14.20
CA ILE A 325 4.73 -0.25 -13.82
C ILE A 325 4.66 -0.07 -12.29
N GLU A 326 5.80 -0.11 -11.61
CA GLU A 326 5.91 0.07 -10.14
C GLU A 326 5.10 1.27 -9.61
N GLN A 327 5.00 2.33 -10.41
CA GLN A 327 4.23 3.55 -10.15
C GLN A 327 2.71 3.34 -10.10
N GLU A 328 2.15 2.36 -10.80
CA GLU A 328 0.71 2.06 -10.79
C GLU A 328 0.29 1.24 -9.55
N ILE A 329 1.25 0.57 -8.90
CA ILE A 329 1.03 -0.25 -7.71
C ILE A 329 1.12 0.60 -6.45
N LEU A 330 1.97 1.64 -6.46
CA LEU A 330 2.07 2.61 -5.38
C LEU A 330 0.73 3.35 -5.23
N ASN A 331 0.25 3.49 -3.99
CA ASN A 331 -1.07 4.08 -3.66
C ASN A 331 -2.30 3.25 -4.05
N SER A 332 -2.13 2.00 -4.48
CA SER A 332 -3.25 1.07 -4.66
C SER A 332 -3.58 0.31 -3.36
N ASP A 333 -4.79 -0.25 -3.30
CA ASP A 333 -5.20 -1.14 -2.23
C ASP A 333 -4.53 -2.52 -2.43
N PRO A 334 -3.71 -3.03 -1.50
CA PRO A 334 -3.10 -4.36 -1.63
C PRO A 334 -4.14 -5.50 -1.71
N LEU A 335 -5.39 -5.21 -1.34
CA LEU A 335 -6.56 -6.09 -1.41
C LEU A 335 -7.30 -6.00 -2.75
N GLN A 336 -6.81 -5.21 -3.71
CA GLN A 336 -7.42 -5.10 -5.03
C GLN A 336 -7.51 -6.47 -5.70
N GLY A 337 -8.67 -6.75 -6.29
CA GLY A 337 -8.97 -8.04 -6.92
C GLY A 337 -9.46 -9.14 -5.96
N MET A 338 -9.42 -8.93 -4.64
CA MET A 338 -10.02 -9.87 -3.69
C MET A 338 -11.54 -9.68 -3.58
N ASP A 339 -12.27 -10.80 -3.55
CA ASP A 339 -13.69 -10.84 -3.19
C ASP A 339 -13.90 -10.60 -1.68
N GLU A 340 -15.16 -10.49 -1.25
CA GLU A 340 -15.51 -10.18 0.14
C GLU A 340 -15.00 -11.23 1.13
N GLN A 341 -15.06 -12.51 0.78
CA GLN A 341 -14.58 -13.60 1.63
C GLN A 341 -13.07 -13.50 1.84
N ASN A 342 -12.30 -13.29 0.78
CA ASN A 342 -10.84 -13.18 0.85
C ASN A 342 -10.41 -11.89 1.55
N ARG A 343 -11.14 -10.78 1.38
CA ARG A 343 -10.92 -9.55 2.14
C ARG A 343 -11.09 -9.78 3.64
N ASN A 344 -12.13 -10.49 4.05
CA ASN A 344 -12.35 -10.79 5.47
C ASN A 344 -11.22 -11.64 6.05
N ILE A 345 -10.79 -12.70 5.34
CA ILE A 345 -9.62 -13.51 5.75
C ILE A 345 -8.38 -12.63 5.95
N TYR A 346 -8.13 -11.70 5.02
CA TYR A 346 -6.97 -10.81 5.11
C TYR A 346 -7.09 -9.84 6.30
N PHE A 347 -8.24 -9.19 6.49
CA PHE A 347 -8.47 -8.29 7.62
C PHE A 347 -8.35 -9.01 8.97
N ASP A 348 -8.95 -10.19 9.11
CA ASP A 348 -8.83 -10.99 10.32
C ASP A 348 -7.37 -11.34 10.62
N THR A 349 -6.55 -11.51 9.58
CA THR A 349 -5.11 -11.77 9.70
C THR A 349 -4.36 -10.52 10.15
N LEU A 350 -4.71 -9.33 9.66
CA LEU A 350 -4.17 -8.07 10.15
C LEU A 350 -4.52 -7.85 11.63
N ASP A 351 -5.76 -8.11 12.01
CA ASP A 351 -6.23 -7.97 13.39
C ASP A 351 -5.51 -8.95 14.32
N ARG A 352 -5.27 -10.20 13.87
CA ARG A 352 -4.43 -11.15 14.60
C ARG A 352 -2.99 -10.66 14.73
N ALA A 353 -2.38 -10.15 13.66
CA ALA A 353 -0.99 -9.65 13.69
C ALA A 353 -0.83 -8.44 14.63
N ILE A 354 -1.86 -7.59 14.73
CA ILE A 354 -1.91 -6.50 15.70
C ILE A 354 -1.99 -7.03 17.13
N ALA A 355 -2.80 -8.06 17.37
CA ALA A 355 -2.99 -8.64 18.69
C ALA A 355 -1.80 -9.48 19.16
N SER A 356 -1.18 -10.26 18.28
CA SER A 356 -0.05 -11.14 18.58
C SER A 356 1.29 -10.40 18.58
N ASN A 357 1.40 -9.31 17.82
CA ASN A 357 2.67 -8.63 17.52
C ASN A 357 3.72 -9.58 16.90
N ASP A 358 3.27 -10.64 16.23
CA ASP A 358 4.09 -11.64 15.56
C ASP A 358 3.69 -11.77 14.09
N GLU A 359 4.43 -12.58 13.32
CA GLU A 359 4.10 -12.88 11.94
C GLU A 359 2.86 -13.79 11.83
N GLU A 360 1.87 -13.34 11.07
CA GLU A 360 0.66 -14.09 10.75
C GLU A 360 0.63 -14.45 9.26
N ILE A 361 -0.03 -15.57 8.93
CA ILE A 361 -0.05 -16.09 7.56
C ILE A 361 -1.50 -16.21 7.09
N CYS A 362 -1.76 -15.80 5.85
CA CYS A 362 -3.02 -16.06 5.18
C CYS A 362 -2.83 -16.42 3.71
N GLU A 363 -3.77 -17.21 3.18
CA GLU A 363 -3.87 -17.51 1.75
C GLU A 363 -5.15 -16.89 1.20
N THR A 364 -5.01 -16.06 0.18
CA THR A 364 -6.15 -15.34 -0.41
C THR A 364 -6.14 -15.44 -1.93
N TRP A 365 -7.32 -15.62 -2.50
CA TRP A 365 -7.56 -15.56 -3.93
C TRP A 365 -7.86 -14.14 -4.37
N ARG A 366 -7.32 -13.77 -5.52
CA ARG A 366 -7.59 -12.48 -6.16
C ARG A 366 -7.72 -12.65 -7.68
N THR A 367 -8.65 -11.91 -8.26
CA THR A 367 -8.83 -11.82 -9.71
C THR A 367 -7.99 -10.66 -10.24
N ILE A 368 -7.19 -10.96 -11.26
CA ILE A 368 -6.36 -10.00 -11.98
C ILE A 368 -6.98 -9.80 -13.35
N CYS A 369 -7.20 -8.55 -13.74
CA CYS A 369 -7.69 -8.21 -15.06
C CYS A 369 -6.55 -7.64 -15.91
N SER A 370 -6.22 -8.29 -17.02
CA SER A 370 -5.30 -7.79 -18.03
C SER A 370 -6.06 -7.38 -19.29
N LYS A 371 -5.77 -6.18 -19.81
CA LYS A 371 -6.36 -5.71 -21.08
C LYS A 371 -6.03 -6.62 -22.28
N ILE A 372 -4.95 -7.39 -22.20
CA ILE A 372 -4.46 -8.24 -23.28
C ILE A 372 -4.87 -9.70 -23.06
N CYS A 373 -4.85 -10.16 -21.80
CA CYS A 373 -4.95 -11.59 -21.47
C CYS A 373 -6.32 -12.00 -20.90
N GLY A 374 -7.22 -11.04 -20.61
CA GLY A 374 -8.49 -11.30 -19.94
C GLY A 374 -8.35 -11.33 -18.41
N GLU A 375 -9.34 -11.95 -17.75
CA GLU A 375 -9.33 -12.15 -16.29
C GLU A 375 -8.68 -13.48 -15.94
N ASP A 376 -7.78 -13.45 -14.96
CA ASP A 376 -7.14 -14.63 -14.38
C ASP A 376 -7.25 -14.60 -12.85
N ARG A 377 -7.16 -15.75 -12.18
CA ARG A 377 -7.25 -15.84 -10.71
C ARG A 377 -5.95 -16.41 -10.17
N ILE A 378 -5.35 -15.67 -9.23
CA ILE A 378 -4.17 -16.13 -8.53
C ILE A 378 -4.45 -16.34 -7.04
N CYS A 379 -3.79 -17.34 -6.46
CA CYS A 379 -3.75 -17.58 -5.02
C CYS A 379 -2.43 -17.08 -4.47
N VAL A 380 -2.49 -16.19 -3.49
CA VAL A 380 -1.32 -15.57 -2.88
C VAL A 380 -1.27 -15.91 -1.41
N ARG A 381 -0.17 -16.54 -0.99
CA ARG A 381 0.18 -16.70 0.42
C ARG A 381 0.89 -15.43 0.87
N SER A 382 0.41 -14.82 1.95
CA SER A 382 0.95 -13.60 2.53
C SER A 382 1.41 -13.88 3.96
N PHE A 383 2.68 -13.57 4.25
CA PHE A 383 3.28 -13.53 5.58
C PHE A 383 3.26 -12.08 6.01
N ILE A 384 2.53 -11.74 7.08
CA ILE A 384 2.22 -10.36 7.44
C ILE A 384 2.68 -10.11 8.86
N ARG A 385 3.43 -9.02 9.05
CA ARG A 385 3.91 -8.60 10.36
C ARG A 385 3.70 -7.11 10.55
N MET A 386 3.18 -6.72 11.72
CA MET A 386 3.11 -5.32 12.12
C MET A 386 4.52 -4.82 12.45
N ILE A 387 4.91 -3.69 11.87
CA ILE A 387 6.22 -3.06 12.08
C ILE A 387 6.12 -1.67 12.71
N GLY A 388 4.90 -1.14 12.93
CA GLY A 388 4.69 0.12 13.62
C GLY A 388 3.21 0.44 13.88
N LYS A 389 2.93 1.33 14.84
CA LYS A 389 1.58 1.78 15.22
C LYS A 389 1.60 3.24 15.69
N THR A 390 0.58 4.02 15.32
CA THR A 390 0.30 5.36 15.86
C THR A 390 -1.20 5.55 15.99
N ASP A 391 -1.72 5.95 17.16
CA ASP A 391 -3.13 6.22 17.55
C ASP A 391 -4.25 5.41 16.85
N ASN A 392 -4.44 5.57 15.54
CA ASN A 392 -5.45 4.83 14.76
C ASN A 392 -4.96 4.32 13.38
N GLN A 393 -3.65 4.16 13.18
CA GLN A 393 -3.03 3.66 11.93
C GLN A 393 -1.90 2.69 12.24
N TYR A 394 -1.83 1.61 11.44
CA TYR A 394 -0.86 0.53 11.58
C TYR A 394 0.03 0.45 10.35
N LEU A 395 1.30 0.11 10.55
CA LEU A 395 2.27 -0.11 9.48
C LEU A 395 2.60 -1.60 9.41
N PHE A 396 2.48 -2.19 8.23
CA PHE A 396 2.71 -3.60 8.00
C PHE A 396 3.81 -3.83 6.97
N TYR A 397 4.60 -4.86 7.24
CA TYR A 397 5.45 -5.53 6.28
C TYR A 397 4.78 -6.84 5.87
N ALA A 398 4.66 -7.11 4.58
CA ALA A 398 4.21 -8.41 4.10
C ALA A 398 5.11 -8.98 3.01
N MET A 399 5.37 -10.29 3.12
CA MET A 399 5.96 -11.08 2.07
C MET A 399 4.87 -11.88 1.37
N VAL A 400 4.87 -11.88 0.04
CA VAL A 400 3.91 -12.59 -0.79
C VAL A 400 4.58 -13.66 -1.64
N GLN A 401 3.86 -14.75 -1.83
CA GLN A 401 4.23 -15.85 -2.71
C GLN A 401 3.03 -16.26 -3.54
N ASN A 402 3.21 -16.38 -4.85
CA ASN A 402 2.20 -16.92 -5.74
C ASN A 402 2.18 -18.45 -5.67
N ILE A 403 1.12 -19.00 -5.08
CA ILE A 403 0.93 -20.44 -4.88
C ILE A 403 -0.14 -21.01 -5.83
N THR A 404 -0.48 -20.30 -6.90
CA THR A 404 -1.53 -20.70 -7.84
C THR A 404 -1.24 -22.06 -8.48
N ALA A 405 -0.01 -22.28 -8.95
CA ALA A 405 0.40 -23.55 -9.54
C ALA A 405 0.34 -24.71 -8.52
N GLU A 406 0.71 -24.46 -7.26
CA GLU A 406 0.60 -25.44 -6.17
C GLU A 406 -0.87 -25.80 -5.91
N LYS A 407 -1.77 -24.81 -5.82
CA LYS A 407 -3.20 -25.02 -5.64
C LYS A 407 -3.85 -25.76 -6.81
N ASN A 408 -3.47 -25.43 -8.04
CA ASN A 408 -3.98 -26.10 -9.24
C ASN A 408 -3.54 -27.57 -9.27
N ARG A 409 -2.26 -27.87 -9.00
CA ARG A 409 -1.76 -29.27 -8.90
C ARG A 409 -2.49 -30.06 -7.82
N PHE A 410 -2.73 -29.45 -6.67
CA PHE A 410 -3.49 -30.09 -5.59
C PHE A 410 -4.94 -30.37 -6.02
N HIS A 411 -5.58 -29.43 -6.73
CA HIS A 411 -6.93 -29.61 -7.25
C HIS A 411 -7.00 -30.69 -8.34
N ASP A 412 -6.05 -30.71 -9.27
CA ASP A 412 -5.95 -31.74 -10.32
C ASP A 412 -5.75 -33.13 -9.72
N LEU A 413 -4.90 -33.24 -8.69
CA LEU A 413 -4.70 -34.49 -7.95
C LEU A 413 -6.00 -34.94 -7.27
N TYR A 414 -6.72 -34.03 -6.61
CA TYR A 414 -8.00 -34.33 -5.96
C TYR A 414 -9.09 -34.74 -6.97
N GLU A 415 -9.19 -34.05 -8.11
CA GLU A 415 -10.14 -34.38 -9.17
C GLU A 415 -9.75 -35.67 -9.90
N SER A 416 -8.46 -35.99 -10.02
CA SER A 416 -7.99 -37.29 -10.52
C SER A 416 -8.38 -38.42 -9.56
N GLU A 417 -8.13 -38.24 -8.25
CA GLU A 417 -8.54 -39.21 -7.21
C GLU A 417 -10.06 -39.42 -7.24
N ARG A 418 -10.82 -38.34 -7.39
CA ARG A 418 -12.28 -38.36 -7.46
C ARG A 418 -12.79 -39.04 -8.74
N ARG A 419 -12.21 -38.73 -9.91
CA ARG A 419 -12.53 -39.40 -11.19
C ARG A 419 -12.20 -40.88 -11.14
N PHE A 420 -11.06 -41.25 -10.57
CA PHE A 420 -10.68 -42.65 -10.34
C PHE A 420 -11.73 -43.36 -9.47
N ARG A 421 -12.16 -42.71 -8.37
CA ARG A 421 -13.20 -43.24 -7.48
C ARG A 421 -14.54 -43.44 -8.20
N PHE A 422 -15.01 -42.45 -8.97
CA PHE A 422 -16.29 -42.53 -9.70
C PHE A 422 -16.27 -43.51 -10.88
N ALA A 423 -15.20 -43.55 -11.67
CA ALA A 423 -15.07 -44.46 -12.81
C ALA A 423 -15.08 -45.94 -12.34
N SER A 424 -14.43 -46.22 -11.21
CA SER A 424 -14.46 -47.55 -10.59
C SER A 424 -15.86 -47.93 -10.06
N GLU A 425 -16.62 -46.98 -9.53
CA GLU A 425 -17.99 -47.24 -9.06
C GLU A 425 -18.97 -47.53 -10.21
N GLN A 426 -18.89 -46.80 -11.34
CA GLN A 426 -19.82 -46.96 -12.46
C GLN A 426 -19.60 -48.23 -13.30
N ALA A 427 -18.36 -48.70 -13.41
CA ALA A 427 -18.01 -49.79 -14.34
C ALA A 427 -18.09 -51.20 -13.73
N ASN A 428 -18.56 -51.35 -12.48
CA ASN A 428 -18.53 -52.62 -11.75
C ASN A 428 -17.12 -53.26 -11.64
N VAL A 429 -16.06 -52.44 -11.73
CA VAL A 429 -14.66 -52.88 -11.77
C VAL A 429 -13.99 -52.61 -10.43
N TYR A 430 -13.26 -53.61 -9.93
CA TYR A 430 -12.33 -53.42 -8.81
C TYR A 430 -11.08 -52.71 -9.35
N ALA A 431 -10.67 -51.60 -8.75
CA ALA A 431 -9.50 -50.85 -9.21
C ALA A 431 -8.62 -50.45 -8.03
N TRP A 432 -7.33 -50.28 -8.28
CA TRP A 432 -6.36 -49.80 -7.31
C TRP A 432 -5.18 -49.10 -8.00
N GLU A 433 -4.55 -48.17 -7.30
CA GLU A 433 -3.32 -47.49 -7.70
C GLU A 433 -2.15 -48.07 -6.90
N VAL A 434 -0.99 -48.23 -7.52
CA VAL A 434 0.27 -48.61 -6.85
C VAL A 434 1.33 -47.56 -7.16
N ASP A 435 1.92 -46.97 -6.13
CA ASP A 435 3.09 -46.10 -6.25
C ASP A 435 4.35 -46.96 -6.37
N ILE A 436 5.09 -46.81 -7.48
CA ILE A 436 6.21 -47.70 -7.81
C ILE A 436 7.40 -47.52 -6.83
N ALA A 437 7.63 -46.29 -6.36
CA ALA A 437 8.76 -45.96 -5.51
C ALA A 437 8.54 -46.43 -4.05
N THR A 438 7.33 -46.22 -3.53
CA THR A 438 6.99 -46.54 -2.14
C THR A 438 6.38 -47.92 -1.95
N LYS A 439 5.87 -48.53 -3.04
CA LYS A 439 5.06 -49.76 -3.02
C LYS A 439 3.77 -49.64 -2.21
N ASP A 440 3.26 -48.43 -2.05
CA ASP A 440 1.96 -48.20 -1.43
C ASP A 440 0.84 -48.44 -2.45
N MET A 441 -0.11 -49.30 -2.10
CA MET A 441 -1.31 -49.56 -2.89
C MET A 441 -2.53 -48.88 -2.28
N ARG A 442 -3.31 -48.20 -3.11
CA ARG A 442 -4.55 -47.52 -2.74
C ARG A 442 -5.74 -48.14 -3.49
N PRO A 443 -6.61 -48.89 -2.79
CA PRO A 443 -7.76 -49.52 -3.41
C PRO A 443 -8.93 -48.54 -3.60
N CYS A 444 -9.78 -48.78 -4.60
CA CYS A 444 -11.04 -48.06 -4.73
C CYS A 444 -12.02 -48.39 -3.60
N PHE A 445 -13.08 -47.59 -3.45
CA PHE A 445 -14.10 -47.80 -2.41
C PHE A 445 -14.75 -49.19 -2.49
N ARG A 446 -14.93 -49.73 -3.70
CA ARG A 446 -15.48 -51.08 -3.90
C ARG A 446 -14.56 -52.17 -3.36
N CYS A 447 -13.25 -52.06 -3.58
CA CYS A 447 -12.27 -52.98 -3.00
C CYS A 447 -12.28 -52.91 -1.47
N MET A 448 -12.38 -51.72 -0.88
CA MET A 448 -12.49 -51.56 0.57
C MET A 448 -13.78 -52.19 1.12
N ARG A 449 -14.91 -51.97 0.45
CA ARG A 449 -16.23 -52.45 0.87
C ARG A 449 -16.43 -53.95 0.68
N ASP A 450 -16.07 -54.48 -0.50
CA ASP A 450 -16.40 -55.86 -0.90
C ASP A 450 -15.28 -56.85 -0.57
N LEU A 451 -14.02 -56.40 -0.56
CA LEU A 451 -12.84 -57.24 -0.31
C LEU A 451 -12.17 -56.95 1.04
N ASN A 452 -12.70 -56.00 1.81
CA ASN A 452 -12.21 -55.63 3.16
C ASN A 452 -10.73 -55.22 3.20
N VAL A 453 -10.25 -54.57 2.14
CA VAL A 453 -8.88 -54.07 2.02
C VAL A 453 -8.76 -52.71 2.75
N PRO A 454 -7.68 -52.44 3.50
CA PRO A 454 -7.51 -51.14 4.16
C PRO A 454 -7.30 -50.00 3.14
N PRO A 455 -7.51 -48.73 3.55
CA PRO A 455 -7.39 -47.56 2.65
C PRO A 455 -6.01 -47.38 2.02
N VAL A 456 -4.96 -47.89 2.68
CA VAL A 456 -3.59 -47.96 2.15
C VAL A 456 -3.01 -49.31 2.54
N VAL A 457 -2.43 -50.01 1.58
CA VAL A 457 -1.66 -51.25 1.78
C VAL A 457 -0.19 -50.94 1.52
N HIS A 458 0.61 -50.93 2.58
CA HIS A 458 2.06 -50.71 2.49
C HIS A 458 2.79 -51.97 2.02
N ASN A 459 3.88 -51.83 1.27
CA ASN A 459 4.69 -52.96 0.78
C ASN A 459 3.91 -53.96 -0.10
N TYR A 460 3.10 -53.46 -1.02
CA TYR A 460 2.38 -54.27 -2.00
C TYR A 460 3.34 -55.07 -2.89
N PRO A 461 3.07 -56.37 -3.20
CA PRO A 461 1.84 -57.12 -2.96
C PRO A 461 1.86 -58.07 -1.74
N GLU A 462 2.84 -57.98 -0.83
CA GLU A 462 2.97 -58.99 0.25
C GLU A 462 1.74 -59.06 1.19
N PRO A 463 1.20 -57.96 1.71
CA PRO A 463 0.06 -58.05 2.65
C PRO A 463 -1.22 -58.61 2.01
N VAL A 464 -1.42 -58.41 0.70
CA VAL A 464 -2.59 -58.95 -0.01
C VAL A 464 -2.43 -60.45 -0.32
N ILE A 465 -1.19 -60.93 -0.47
CA ILE A 465 -0.89 -62.36 -0.58
C ILE A 465 -1.07 -63.04 0.79
N GLU A 466 -0.54 -62.45 1.87
CA GLU A 466 -0.65 -62.97 3.24
C GLU A 466 -2.09 -63.06 3.74
N THR A 467 -2.93 -62.09 3.37
CA THR A 467 -4.37 -62.09 3.72
C THR A 467 -5.20 -63.09 2.90
N GLY A 468 -4.60 -63.73 1.89
CA GLY A 468 -5.27 -64.67 1.00
C GLY A 468 -6.23 -64.01 0.00
N LEU A 469 -6.11 -62.70 -0.21
CA LEU A 469 -6.89 -61.96 -1.20
C LEU A 469 -6.48 -62.29 -2.64
N PHE A 470 -5.24 -62.75 -2.82
CA PHE A 470 -4.77 -63.38 -4.05
C PHE A 470 -4.37 -64.83 -3.76
N PRO A 471 -4.61 -65.78 -4.69
CA PRO A 471 -4.27 -67.17 -4.45
C PRO A 471 -2.75 -67.33 -4.32
N PRO A 472 -2.26 -68.15 -3.37
CA PRO A 472 -0.82 -68.37 -3.17
C PRO A 472 -0.10 -68.87 -4.42
N ASP A 473 -0.78 -69.66 -5.25
CA ASP A 473 -0.23 -70.23 -6.50
C ASP A 473 0.15 -69.16 -7.54
N TYR A 474 -0.35 -67.93 -7.38
CA TYR A 474 -0.06 -66.79 -8.26
C TYR A 474 0.82 -65.72 -7.59
N ALA A 475 1.28 -65.95 -6.35
CA ALA A 475 2.08 -64.98 -5.60
C ALA A 475 3.36 -64.57 -6.35
N ASP A 476 4.08 -65.53 -6.92
CA ASP A 476 5.32 -65.26 -7.66
C ASP A 476 5.08 -64.46 -8.94
N MET A 477 3.93 -64.68 -9.60
CA MET A 477 3.52 -63.90 -10.76
C MET A 477 3.26 -62.44 -10.38
N TYR A 478 2.55 -62.18 -9.27
CA TYR A 478 2.30 -60.80 -8.81
C TYR A 478 3.59 -60.08 -8.42
N ARG A 479 4.53 -60.77 -7.75
CA ARG A 479 5.86 -60.21 -7.44
C ARG A 479 6.61 -59.86 -8.72
N HIS A 480 6.64 -60.79 -9.68
CA HIS A 480 7.31 -60.58 -10.95
C HIS A 480 6.69 -59.42 -11.76
N TRP A 481 5.37 -59.29 -11.76
CA TRP A 481 4.69 -58.15 -12.39
C TRP A 481 5.09 -56.82 -11.76
N MET A 482 5.23 -56.75 -10.43
CA MET A 482 5.69 -55.52 -9.77
C MET A 482 7.14 -55.20 -10.14
N GLU A 483 8.01 -56.21 -10.31
CA GLU A 483 9.38 -56.01 -10.80
C GLU A 483 9.41 -55.48 -12.24
N GLN A 484 8.59 -56.04 -13.13
CA GLN A 484 8.50 -55.62 -14.54
C GLN A 484 7.94 -54.19 -14.69
N LEU A 485 6.97 -53.82 -13.86
CA LEU A 485 6.44 -52.46 -13.81
C LEU A 485 7.47 -51.48 -13.22
N ALA A 486 8.21 -51.89 -12.19
CA ALA A 486 9.26 -51.06 -11.59
C ALA A 486 10.48 -50.87 -12.49
N SER A 487 10.85 -51.87 -13.30
CA SER A 487 11.91 -51.74 -14.31
C SER A 487 11.49 -50.88 -15.50
N GLY A 488 10.17 -50.73 -15.71
CA GLY A 488 9.62 -50.02 -16.85
C GLY A 488 9.82 -50.77 -18.17
N GLU A 489 10.03 -52.10 -18.13
CA GLU A 489 10.19 -52.94 -19.33
C GLU A 489 8.86 -53.12 -20.09
N VAL A 490 7.73 -52.99 -19.39
CA VAL A 490 6.38 -53.20 -19.93
C VAL A 490 5.45 -52.06 -19.55
N ASP A 491 4.63 -51.62 -20.51
CA ASP A 491 3.62 -50.58 -20.27
C ASP A 491 2.27 -51.17 -19.83
N HIS A 492 2.02 -52.44 -20.16
CA HIS A 492 0.78 -53.15 -19.84
C HIS A 492 1.05 -54.62 -19.47
N LEU A 493 0.32 -55.11 -18.48
CA LEU A 493 0.31 -56.52 -18.07
C LEU A 493 -1.14 -56.95 -17.85
N ASP A 494 -1.52 -58.13 -18.31
CA ASP A 494 -2.83 -58.69 -18.02
C ASP A 494 -2.84 -60.21 -17.96
N ALA A 495 -3.73 -60.75 -17.12
CA ALA A 495 -4.00 -62.17 -17.04
C ALA A 495 -5.39 -62.42 -16.45
N VAL A 496 -5.92 -63.61 -16.73
CA VAL A 496 -7.14 -64.09 -16.09
C VAL A 496 -6.77 -64.88 -14.84
N ILE A 497 -7.15 -64.36 -13.68
CA ILE A 497 -6.73 -64.87 -12.37
C ILE A 497 -7.96 -64.95 -11.45
N PRO A 498 -8.16 -66.05 -10.72
CA PRO A 498 -9.14 -66.07 -9.64
C PRO A 498 -8.64 -65.22 -8.48
N LEU A 499 -9.47 -64.32 -7.92
CA LEU A 499 -9.07 -63.57 -6.71
C LEU A 499 -8.95 -64.51 -5.49
N THR A 500 -9.78 -65.54 -5.39
CA THR A 500 -9.69 -66.54 -4.30
C THR A 500 -9.90 -67.95 -4.84
N VAL A 501 -9.35 -68.95 -4.15
CA VAL A 501 -9.50 -70.37 -4.52
C VAL A 501 -11.00 -70.73 -4.56
N GLY A 502 -11.52 -71.07 -5.74
CA GLY A 502 -12.91 -71.48 -5.95
C GLY A 502 -13.92 -70.38 -6.33
N ARG A 503 -13.49 -69.15 -6.68
CA ARG A 503 -14.37 -68.10 -7.22
C ARG A 503 -14.21 -67.87 -8.74
N VAL A 504 -15.17 -67.15 -9.32
CA VAL A 504 -15.24 -66.73 -10.74
C VAL A 504 -13.94 -66.04 -11.17
N PRO A 505 -13.39 -66.36 -12.36
CA PRO A 505 -12.17 -65.72 -12.86
C PRO A 505 -12.36 -64.21 -13.06
N PHE A 506 -11.33 -63.44 -12.72
CA PHE A 506 -11.25 -62.02 -13.02
C PHE A 506 -10.21 -61.78 -14.09
N HIS A 507 -10.50 -60.89 -15.05
CA HIS A 507 -9.47 -60.35 -15.93
C HIS A 507 -8.80 -59.20 -15.20
N VAL A 508 -7.56 -59.44 -14.77
CA VAL A 508 -6.75 -58.46 -14.04
C VAL A 508 -5.80 -57.79 -15.03
N ARG A 509 -5.81 -56.46 -15.06
CA ARG A 509 -4.94 -55.65 -15.92
C ARG A 509 -4.22 -54.58 -15.12
N TYR A 510 -2.93 -54.40 -15.42
CA TYR A 510 -2.11 -53.28 -15.01
C TYR A 510 -1.72 -52.41 -16.20
N SER A 511 -1.73 -51.11 -15.99
CA SER A 511 -1.17 -50.11 -16.91
C SER A 511 -0.17 -49.24 -16.16
N LEU A 512 1.01 -49.05 -16.75
CA LEU A 512 2.06 -48.21 -16.21
C LEU A 512 1.87 -46.75 -16.63
N GLU A 513 2.00 -45.83 -15.68
CA GLU A 513 2.13 -44.39 -15.90
C GLU A 513 3.58 -43.97 -15.68
N ARG A 514 4.09 -43.19 -16.62
CA ARG A 514 5.46 -42.66 -16.60
C ARG A 514 5.45 -41.17 -16.32
N ASP A 515 6.51 -40.67 -15.71
CA ASP A 515 6.73 -39.23 -15.54
C ASP A 515 7.16 -38.55 -16.85
N GLU A 516 7.35 -37.22 -16.82
CA GLU A 516 7.79 -36.43 -17.97
C GLU A 516 9.17 -36.85 -18.53
N ASN A 517 9.96 -37.60 -17.75
CA ASN A 517 11.28 -38.12 -18.13
C ASN A 517 11.22 -39.58 -18.61
N GLY A 518 10.04 -40.18 -18.69
CA GLY A 518 9.82 -41.57 -19.12
C GLY A 518 10.08 -42.62 -18.04
N GLN A 519 10.29 -42.24 -16.78
CA GLN A 519 10.50 -43.16 -15.66
C GLN A 519 9.17 -43.68 -15.10
N PRO A 520 9.09 -44.96 -14.68
CA PRO A 520 7.92 -45.51 -13.99
C PRO A 520 7.52 -44.69 -12.76
N LEU A 521 6.30 -44.15 -12.75
CA LEU A 521 5.77 -43.33 -11.66
C LEU A 521 4.73 -44.10 -10.84
N LYS A 522 3.70 -44.60 -11.52
CA LYS A 522 2.56 -45.30 -10.91
C LYS A 522 2.11 -46.46 -11.79
N ALA A 523 1.48 -47.45 -11.19
CA ALA A 523 0.75 -48.48 -11.93
C ALA A 523 -0.72 -48.53 -11.48
N TYR A 524 -1.62 -48.63 -12.44
CA TYR A 524 -3.06 -48.75 -12.18
C TYR A 524 -3.52 -50.17 -12.44
N GLY A 525 -3.97 -50.85 -11.38
CA GLY A 525 -4.55 -52.18 -11.43
C GLY A 525 -6.07 -52.12 -11.56
N SER A 526 -6.63 -53.04 -12.34
CA SER A 526 -8.06 -53.25 -12.49
C SER A 526 -8.39 -54.73 -12.53
N ALA A 527 -9.56 -55.12 -12.02
CA ALA A 527 -10.08 -56.48 -12.10
C ALA A 527 -11.58 -56.46 -12.45
N THR A 528 -11.91 -57.07 -13.59
CA THR A 528 -13.29 -57.25 -14.08
C THR A 528 -13.68 -58.71 -14.03
N LEU A 529 -14.94 -59.00 -13.70
CA LEU A 529 -15.45 -60.37 -13.73
C LEU A 529 -15.47 -60.88 -15.18
N VAL A 530 -14.92 -62.07 -15.42
CA VAL A 530 -15.11 -62.74 -16.71
C VAL A 530 -16.51 -63.34 -16.69
N VAL A 531 -17.42 -62.81 -17.52
CA VAL A 531 -18.79 -63.33 -17.70
C VAL A 531 -18.73 -64.41 -18.79
N ASP A 532 -19.25 -65.60 -18.52
CA ASP A 532 -19.38 -66.66 -19.53
C ASP A 532 -20.29 -66.18 -20.69
N GLU A 533 -19.72 -65.92 -21.86
CA GLU A 533 -20.47 -65.72 -23.12
C GLU A 533 -20.94 -67.07 -23.72
N GLN A 534 -21.51 -67.96 -22.90
CA GLN A 534 -22.18 -69.18 -23.37
C GLN A 534 -23.55 -69.32 -22.74
N LYS A 535 -24.52 -68.55 -23.27
CA LYS A 535 -25.97 -68.86 -23.29
C LYS A 535 -26.73 -67.87 -24.18
N SER A 536 -26.52 -67.95 -25.50
CA SER A 536 -27.51 -67.45 -26.49
C SER A 536 -27.43 -68.18 -27.83
N SER A 537 -27.24 -69.50 -27.80
CA SER A 537 -27.40 -70.36 -28.97
C SER A 537 -28.13 -71.62 -28.53
N ASP A 538 -29.45 -71.53 -28.38
CA ASP A 538 -30.43 -72.60 -28.56
C ASP A 538 -31.79 -72.12 -28.00
N GLU A 539 -32.61 -71.56 -28.90
CA GLU A 539 -34.07 -71.32 -28.86
C GLU A 539 -34.31 -70.13 -29.84
N GLU A 540 -35.02 -70.19 -30.96
CA GLU A 540 -35.84 -71.19 -31.62
C GLU A 540 -35.82 -70.88 -33.12
N SER A 541 -35.83 -71.94 -33.92
CA SER A 541 -36.07 -71.92 -35.35
C SER A 541 -37.56 -71.71 -35.68
N LEU A 542 -37.80 -70.85 -36.69
CA LEU A 542 -38.93 -70.82 -37.65
C LEU A 542 -40.23 -70.07 -37.26
N PRO A 543 -41.00 -69.54 -38.25
CA PRO A 543 -40.61 -69.05 -39.58
C PRO A 543 -41.20 -67.68 -39.94
N SER A 544 -40.60 -67.06 -40.97
CA SER A 544 -41.17 -65.98 -41.77
C SER A 544 -42.50 -66.38 -42.42
N LYS A 545 -43.49 -65.48 -42.41
CA LYS A 545 -44.51 -65.34 -43.47
C LYS A 545 -44.98 -63.88 -43.56
N ASP A 546 -44.76 -63.35 -44.76
CA ASP A 546 -45.45 -62.28 -45.50
C ASP A 546 -45.64 -60.89 -44.88
#